data_AF-A0A250L1V5-F1
#
_entry.id   AF-A0A250L1V5-F1
#
_cell.length_a   1.000
_cell.length_b   1.000
_cell.length_c   1.000
_cell.angle_alpha   90.00
_cell.angle_beta   90.00
_cell.angle_gamma   90.00
#
_symmetry.space_group_name_H-M   'P 1'
#
loop_
_entity.id
_entity.type
_entity.pdbx_description
1 polymer ?
#
loop_
_entity_poly.entity_id
_entity_poly.type
_entity_poly.pdbx_seq_one_letter_code
_entity_poly.pdbx_strand_id
1 'polypeptide(L)'
;MTSTTTPQTTPNQAHSVALNDDDLCGIFSGKLSNWNQVTNPETGSPYTLNAPITVVYLPRGDEGTNKMLSRHLASVCTQSNTAVGVTFVESIMFAASFPNAHVPNNFVSAAGSGDLRRALLSSQGAAIGYLSPAYANTFLAASSSVVTESGAAQLPVASLLNSIDGKYYAPTHANATVAFGTAAAPDNKVTATNPAAWVPNIGNPPAGYPLSFTSQIIVSQCYSNPTVILAMRDFLSIHYTNVNFASLIQGNGFGTIPSNFQSAISNTFLSNVNGYNLDIGNASVCSGQVTGR
;
A
#
# COMPACT_ATOMS: atom_id res chain seq x y z
N MET A 1 -6.60 -25.56 2.41
CA MET A 1 -5.65 -25.37 1.30
C MET A 1 -4.27 -25.52 1.91
N THR A 2 -3.54 -26.58 1.57
CA THR A 2 -2.22 -26.87 2.18
C THR A 2 -1.13 -26.48 1.21
N SER A 3 -0.65 -25.24 1.33
CA SER A 3 0.60 -24.82 0.71
C SER A 3 1.77 -25.35 1.54
N THR A 4 2.92 -25.58 0.92
CA THR A 4 4.18 -25.95 1.59
C THR A 4 5.33 -24.99 1.31
N THR A 5 5.14 -24.02 0.40
CA THR A 5 6.21 -23.09 -0.01
C THR A 5 5.86 -21.62 0.19
N THR A 6 4.59 -21.28 0.38
CA THR A 6 4.18 -19.89 0.64
C THR A 6 4.60 -19.45 2.04
N PRO A 7 4.90 -18.14 2.21
CA PRO A 7 5.26 -17.62 3.51
C PRO A 7 4.06 -17.59 4.45
N GLN A 8 4.35 -17.48 5.75
CA GLN A 8 3.36 -17.10 6.74
C GLN A 8 2.86 -15.66 6.47
N THR A 9 1.56 -15.46 6.60
CA THR A 9 0.88 -14.16 6.49
C THR A 9 -0.08 -13.87 7.65
N THR A 10 -0.36 -14.88 8.47
CA THR A 10 -1.35 -14.85 9.57
C THR A 10 -0.75 -15.54 10.79
N PRO A 11 -1.05 -15.10 12.03
CA PRO A 11 -0.59 -15.78 13.23
C PRO A 11 -0.94 -17.28 13.22
N ASN A 12 0.03 -18.11 13.59
CA ASN A 12 -0.12 -19.57 13.69
C ASN A 12 -0.50 -20.28 12.37
N GLN A 13 -0.28 -19.64 11.22
CA GLN A 13 -0.50 -20.21 9.90
C GLN A 13 0.85 -20.31 9.16
N ALA A 14 1.41 -21.51 9.06
CA ALA A 14 2.70 -21.71 8.40
C ALA A 14 2.70 -21.28 6.93
N HIS A 15 1.59 -21.52 6.22
CA HIS A 15 1.47 -21.29 4.78
C HIS A 15 0.12 -20.67 4.43
N SER A 16 0.15 -19.70 3.51
CA SER A 16 -1.02 -18.94 3.07
C SER A 16 -1.61 -19.44 1.75
N VAL A 17 -2.83 -18.96 1.45
CA VAL A 17 -3.29 -18.92 0.06
C VAL A 17 -2.36 -17.98 -0.71
N ALA A 18 -2.03 -18.32 -1.95
CA ALA A 18 -1.24 -17.47 -2.83
C ALA A 18 -2.06 -17.05 -4.04
N LEU A 19 -1.88 -15.81 -4.47
CA LEU A 19 -2.50 -15.28 -5.69
C LEU A 19 -1.40 -14.76 -6.62
N ASN A 20 -1.58 -14.92 -7.91
CA ASN A 20 -0.77 -14.25 -8.93
C ASN A 20 -1.53 -13.04 -9.52
N ASP A 21 -0.89 -12.33 -10.46
CA ASP A 21 -1.48 -11.15 -11.10
C ASP A 21 -2.80 -11.49 -11.82
N ASP A 22 -2.89 -12.62 -12.53
CA ASP A 22 -4.12 -13.04 -13.22
C ASP A 22 -5.27 -13.30 -12.25
N ASP A 23 -4.98 -13.89 -11.09
CA ASP A 23 -5.97 -14.10 -10.03
C ASP A 23 -6.47 -12.76 -9.47
N LEU A 24 -5.57 -11.83 -9.17
CA LEU A 24 -5.91 -10.49 -8.68
C LEU A 24 -6.75 -9.72 -9.71
N CYS A 25 -6.28 -9.65 -10.96
CA CYS A 25 -6.98 -9.00 -12.06
C CYS A 25 -8.35 -9.63 -12.29
N GLY A 26 -8.41 -10.96 -12.25
CA GLY A 26 -9.62 -11.72 -12.48
C GLY A 26 -10.66 -11.50 -11.38
N ILE A 27 -10.26 -11.58 -10.12
CA ILE A 27 -11.13 -11.36 -8.96
C ILE A 27 -11.63 -9.93 -8.92
N PHE A 28 -10.73 -8.94 -8.96
CA PHE A 28 -11.10 -7.53 -8.78
C PHE A 28 -11.81 -6.93 -10.00
N SER A 29 -11.78 -7.58 -11.17
CA SER A 29 -12.59 -7.19 -12.33
C SER A 29 -13.95 -7.90 -12.38
N GLY A 30 -14.14 -8.95 -11.57
CA GLY A 30 -15.33 -9.80 -11.60
C GLY A 30 -15.28 -10.92 -12.66
N LYS A 31 -14.16 -11.10 -13.37
CA LYS A 31 -13.95 -12.22 -14.31
C LYS A 31 -13.95 -13.56 -13.57
N LEU A 32 -13.26 -13.61 -12.43
CA LEU A 32 -13.24 -14.75 -11.51
C LEU A 32 -14.24 -14.46 -10.39
N SER A 33 -15.31 -15.22 -10.35
CA SER A 33 -16.43 -15.04 -9.41
C SER A 33 -16.64 -16.25 -8.51
N ASN A 34 -15.82 -17.30 -8.64
CA ASN A 34 -15.81 -18.47 -7.78
C ASN A 34 -14.36 -18.92 -7.50
N TRP A 35 -14.09 -19.38 -6.28
CA TRP A 35 -12.76 -19.85 -5.88
C TRP A 35 -12.21 -21.00 -6.72
N ASN A 36 -13.07 -21.83 -7.31
CA ASN A 36 -12.64 -22.91 -8.20
C ASN A 36 -12.22 -22.44 -9.60
N GLN A 37 -12.24 -21.13 -9.84
CA GLN A 37 -11.71 -20.49 -11.04
C GLN A 37 -10.34 -19.83 -10.77
N VAL A 38 -9.98 -19.64 -9.49
CA VAL A 38 -8.73 -19.02 -9.06
C VAL A 38 -7.62 -20.07 -9.13
N THR A 39 -6.50 -19.72 -9.76
CA THR A 39 -5.38 -20.64 -9.95
C THR A 39 -4.53 -20.68 -8.70
N ASN A 40 -4.15 -21.87 -8.24
CA ASN A 40 -3.09 -21.98 -7.24
C ASN A 40 -1.73 -21.83 -7.95
N PRO A 41 -0.97 -20.73 -7.73
CA PRO A 41 0.30 -20.54 -8.41
C PRO A 41 1.36 -21.61 -8.06
N GLU A 42 1.22 -22.31 -6.94
CA GLU A 42 2.15 -23.40 -6.58
C GLU A 42 1.96 -24.65 -7.45
N THR A 43 0.73 -24.93 -7.88
CA THR A 43 0.40 -26.17 -8.61
C THR A 43 0.00 -25.93 -10.06
N GLY A 44 -0.24 -24.68 -10.45
CA GLY A 44 -0.78 -24.32 -11.77
C GLY A 44 -2.21 -24.80 -12.03
N SER A 45 -2.90 -25.31 -11.01
CA SER A 45 -4.27 -25.83 -11.11
C SER A 45 -5.22 -24.96 -10.29
N PRO A 46 -6.52 -24.87 -10.67
CA PRO A 46 -7.49 -24.14 -9.87
C PRO A 46 -7.61 -24.68 -8.43
N TYR A 47 -7.91 -23.80 -7.50
CA TYR A 47 -8.25 -24.21 -6.14
C TYR A 47 -9.49 -25.11 -6.13
N THR A 48 -9.54 -26.07 -5.20
CA THR A 48 -10.64 -27.05 -5.15
C THR A 48 -11.91 -26.53 -4.47
N LEU A 49 -11.82 -25.37 -3.81
CA LEU A 49 -12.94 -24.75 -3.11
C LEU A 49 -13.95 -24.20 -4.12
N ASN A 50 -15.13 -24.83 -4.21
CA ASN A 50 -16.24 -24.32 -5.01
C ASN A 50 -17.11 -23.39 -4.15
N ALA A 51 -16.74 -22.11 -4.10
CA ALA A 51 -17.45 -21.09 -3.32
C ALA A 51 -17.51 -19.77 -4.11
N PRO A 52 -18.69 -19.14 -4.27
CA PRO A 52 -18.80 -17.81 -4.86
C PRO A 52 -17.95 -16.78 -4.11
N ILE A 53 -17.28 -15.92 -4.87
CA ILE A 53 -16.43 -14.84 -4.35
C ILE A 53 -17.28 -13.59 -4.14
N THR A 54 -17.25 -13.08 -2.92
CA THR A 54 -17.74 -11.72 -2.63
C THR A 54 -16.55 -10.78 -2.53
N VAL A 55 -16.52 -9.71 -3.35
CA VAL A 55 -15.46 -8.70 -3.26
C VAL A 55 -15.94 -7.56 -2.36
N VAL A 56 -15.26 -7.34 -1.25
CA VAL A 56 -15.53 -6.19 -0.38
C VAL A 56 -14.56 -5.06 -0.74
N TYR A 57 -15.09 -3.89 -1.10
CA TYR A 57 -14.30 -2.78 -1.62
C TYR A 57 -14.66 -1.44 -0.94
N LEU A 58 -13.77 -0.45 -1.06
CA LEU A 58 -14.06 0.93 -0.67
C LEU A 58 -14.55 1.70 -1.90
N PRO A 59 -15.77 2.28 -1.90
CA PRO A 59 -16.28 3.00 -3.07
C PRO A 59 -15.44 4.23 -3.39
N ARG A 60 -15.03 4.92 -2.33
CA ARG A 60 -14.00 5.95 -2.33
C ARG A 60 -13.02 5.61 -1.21
N GLY A 61 -11.77 5.35 -1.56
CA GLY A 61 -10.71 5.09 -0.60
C GLY A 61 -10.00 6.38 -0.21
N ASP A 62 -9.17 6.27 0.82
CA ASP A 62 -8.09 7.22 1.05
C ASP A 62 -7.03 7.12 -0.06
N GLU A 63 -6.10 8.08 -0.11
CA GLU A 63 -4.97 8.05 -1.05
C GLU A 63 -4.09 6.80 -0.89
N GLY A 64 -4.21 6.06 0.22
CA GLY A 64 -3.44 4.84 0.45
C GLY A 64 -4.08 3.58 -0.15
N THR A 65 -5.30 3.26 0.26
CA THR A 65 -5.85 1.89 0.10
C THR A 65 -6.36 1.61 -1.31
N ASN A 66 -7.21 2.48 -1.87
CA ASN A 66 -7.71 2.31 -3.25
C ASN A 66 -6.64 2.59 -4.30
N LYS A 67 -5.83 3.63 -4.06
CA LYS A 67 -4.80 4.04 -5.01
C LYS A 67 -3.69 2.99 -5.11
N MET A 68 -3.29 2.36 -4.00
CA MET A 68 -2.36 1.22 -4.04
C MET A 68 -2.88 0.13 -4.95
N LEU A 69 -4.07 -0.40 -4.63
CA LEU A 69 -4.60 -1.55 -5.34
C LEU A 69 -4.76 -1.21 -6.83
N SER A 70 -5.41 -0.09 -7.13
CA SER A 70 -5.65 0.32 -8.51
C SER A 70 -4.38 0.62 -9.30
N ARG A 71 -3.32 1.17 -8.67
CA ARG A 71 -2.02 1.37 -9.32
C ARG A 71 -1.38 0.05 -9.73
N HIS A 72 -1.38 -0.93 -8.84
CA HIS A 72 -0.83 -2.25 -9.15
C HIS A 72 -1.68 -2.95 -10.21
N LEU A 73 -3.00 -2.97 -10.06
CA LEU A 73 -3.88 -3.57 -11.06
C LEU A 73 -3.74 -2.87 -12.43
N ALA A 74 -3.58 -1.54 -12.47
CA ALA A 74 -3.33 -0.81 -13.72
C ALA A 74 -1.97 -1.14 -14.37
N SER A 75 -1.01 -1.66 -13.61
CA SER A 75 0.32 -2.01 -14.11
C SER A 75 0.42 -3.45 -14.62
N VAL A 76 -0.34 -4.39 -14.03
CA VAL A 76 -0.25 -5.83 -14.33
C VAL A 76 -1.47 -6.38 -15.10
N CYS A 77 -2.62 -5.73 -15.01
CA CYS A 77 -3.84 -6.24 -15.64
C CYS A 77 -3.96 -5.81 -17.10
N THR A 78 -4.41 -6.74 -17.94
CA THR A 78 -4.65 -6.54 -19.36
C THR A 78 -6.05 -7.03 -19.72
N GLN A 79 -6.47 -6.83 -20.98
CA GLN A 79 -7.77 -7.33 -21.45
C GLN A 79 -7.85 -8.88 -21.43
N SER A 80 -6.72 -9.59 -21.39
CA SER A 80 -6.72 -11.06 -21.38
C SER A 80 -7.06 -11.64 -20.00
N ASN A 81 -6.81 -10.91 -18.90
CA ASN A 81 -7.00 -11.38 -17.53
C ASN A 81 -8.06 -10.59 -16.74
N THR A 82 -8.76 -9.66 -17.40
CA THR A 82 -9.87 -8.89 -16.81
C THR A 82 -11.23 -9.22 -17.45
N ALA A 83 -12.31 -8.86 -16.76
CA ALA A 83 -13.66 -8.95 -17.31
C ALA A 83 -13.83 -8.01 -18.50
N VAL A 84 -14.69 -8.37 -19.45
CA VAL A 84 -14.93 -7.58 -20.66
C VAL A 84 -15.34 -6.15 -20.29
N GLY A 85 -14.64 -5.17 -20.85
CA GLY A 85 -14.90 -3.74 -20.64
C GLY A 85 -14.27 -3.15 -19.36
N VAL A 86 -13.72 -3.96 -18.46
CA VAL A 86 -12.99 -3.46 -17.29
C VAL A 86 -11.57 -3.08 -17.70
N THR A 87 -11.10 -1.91 -17.29
CA THR A 87 -9.71 -1.48 -17.46
C THR A 87 -9.30 -0.75 -16.21
N PHE A 88 -8.34 -1.32 -15.47
CA PHE A 88 -7.88 -0.72 -14.23
C PHE A 88 -7.13 0.57 -14.50
N VAL A 89 -7.54 1.61 -13.77
CA VAL A 89 -6.90 2.93 -13.79
C VAL A 89 -6.56 3.32 -12.36
N GLU A 90 -5.41 3.95 -12.16
CA GLU A 90 -5.04 4.47 -10.85
C GLU A 90 -6.06 5.53 -10.40
N SER A 91 -6.83 5.24 -9.36
CA SER A 91 -7.92 6.08 -8.89
C SER A 91 -8.24 5.86 -7.43
N ILE A 92 -8.70 6.91 -6.75
CA ILE A 92 -9.30 6.81 -5.42
C ILE A 92 -10.73 6.26 -5.46
N MET A 93 -11.37 6.28 -6.64
CA MET A 93 -12.71 5.72 -6.86
C MET A 93 -12.58 4.33 -7.48
N PHE A 94 -12.95 3.28 -6.74
CA PHE A 94 -12.81 1.90 -7.21
C PHE A 94 -13.61 1.65 -8.50
N ALA A 95 -14.82 2.21 -8.57
CA ALA A 95 -15.71 2.11 -9.72
C ALA A 95 -15.17 2.78 -11.01
N ALA A 96 -14.11 3.60 -10.93
CA ALA A 96 -13.53 4.27 -12.10
C ALA A 96 -12.96 3.29 -13.14
N SER A 97 -12.65 2.06 -12.73
CA SER A 97 -12.13 1.01 -13.61
C SER A 97 -13.22 0.24 -14.37
N PHE A 98 -14.50 0.51 -14.07
CA PHE A 98 -15.64 -0.27 -14.56
C PHE A 98 -16.47 0.51 -15.58
N PRO A 99 -17.05 -0.17 -16.59
CA PRO A 99 -17.98 0.44 -17.53
C PRO A 99 -19.11 1.18 -16.82
N ASN A 100 -19.33 2.44 -17.20
CA ASN A 100 -20.38 3.30 -16.64
C ASN A 100 -20.33 3.44 -15.10
N ALA A 101 -19.14 3.24 -14.50
CA ALA A 101 -18.94 3.21 -13.05
C ALA A 101 -19.82 2.17 -12.32
N HIS A 102 -20.18 1.07 -12.99
CA HIS A 102 -21.01 0.01 -12.44
C HIS A 102 -20.17 -1.23 -12.10
N VAL A 103 -20.06 -1.53 -10.81
CA VAL A 103 -19.35 -2.73 -10.31
C VAL A 103 -20.25 -3.98 -10.36
N PRO A 104 -19.69 -5.21 -10.42
CA PRO A 104 -20.47 -6.45 -10.41
C PRO A 104 -21.35 -6.62 -9.16
N ASN A 105 -22.45 -7.38 -9.29
CA ASN A 105 -23.40 -7.61 -8.19
C ASN A 105 -22.82 -8.34 -6.97
N ASN A 106 -21.73 -9.10 -7.14
CA ASN A 106 -21.03 -9.77 -6.04
C ASN A 106 -20.02 -8.85 -5.33
N PHE A 107 -20.04 -7.54 -5.61
CA PHE A 107 -19.18 -6.55 -4.99
C PHE A 107 -19.96 -5.77 -3.94
N VAL A 108 -19.42 -5.69 -2.72
CA VAL A 108 -20.05 -5.05 -1.57
C VAL A 108 -19.19 -3.88 -1.10
N SER A 109 -19.77 -2.68 -1.08
CA SER A 109 -19.05 -1.49 -0.62
C SER A 109 -18.99 -1.41 0.91
N ALA A 110 -17.87 -0.96 1.45
CA ALA A 110 -17.69 -0.59 2.85
C ALA A 110 -17.29 0.89 2.99
N ALA A 111 -17.66 1.54 4.09
CA ALA A 111 -17.44 2.98 4.27
C ALA A 111 -16.02 3.36 4.72
N GLY A 112 -15.21 2.41 5.15
CA GLY A 112 -13.81 2.61 5.56
C GLY A 112 -13.15 1.30 5.98
N SER A 113 -11.86 1.33 6.33
CA SER A 113 -11.08 0.12 6.64
C SER A 113 -11.66 -0.72 7.78
N GLY A 114 -12.24 -0.08 8.80
CA GLY A 114 -12.93 -0.77 9.88
C GLY A 114 -14.20 -1.49 9.44
N ASP A 115 -15.02 -0.86 8.59
CA ASP A 115 -16.21 -1.49 8.00
C ASP A 115 -15.85 -2.60 7.02
N LEU A 116 -14.79 -2.42 6.23
CA LEU A 116 -14.32 -3.43 5.30
C LEU A 116 -13.85 -4.67 6.05
N ARG A 117 -13.05 -4.48 7.11
CA ARG A 117 -12.67 -5.56 8.03
C ARG A 117 -13.89 -6.28 8.63
N ARG A 118 -14.89 -5.54 9.12
CA ARG A 118 -16.13 -6.12 9.66
C ARG A 118 -16.90 -6.93 8.61
N ALA A 119 -17.05 -6.38 7.41
CA ALA A 119 -17.74 -7.04 6.31
C ALA A 119 -17.05 -8.37 5.95
N LEU A 120 -15.72 -8.39 5.87
CA LEU A 120 -14.94 -9.63 5.64
C LEU A 120 -15.18 -10.66 6.76
N LEU A 121 -15.15 -10.25 8.03
CA LEU A 121 -15.37 -11.15 9.18
C LEU A 121 -16.80 -11.67 9.27
N SER A 122 -17.78 -10.87 8.83
CA SER A 122 -19.20 -11.22 8.87
C SER A 122 -19.68 -12.02 7.64
N SER A 123 -18.83 -12.15 6.62
CA SER A 123 -19.18 -12.86 5.40
C SER A 123 -19.42 -14.34 5.69
N GLN A 124 -20.61 -14.82 5.35
CA GLN A 124 -20.97 -16.24 5.44
C GLN A 124 -20.39 -17.06 4.28
N GLY A 125 -19.96 -16.39 3.21
CA GLY A 125 -19.32 -16.98 2.04
C GLY A 125 -17.84 -16.60 1.94
N ALA A 126 -17.23 -16.96 0.82
CA ALA A 126 -15.82 -16.71 0.61
C ALA A 126 -15.62 -15.25 0.13
N ALA A 127 -15.30 -14.36 1.07
CA ALA A 127 -15.07 -12.95 0.78
C ALA A 127 -13.57 -12.62 0.65
N ILE A 128 -13.28 -11.67 -0.21
CA ILE A 128 -11.94 -11.10 -0.41
C ILE A 128 -12.04 -9.59 -0.43
N GLY A 129 -11.02 -8.92 0.08
CA GLY A 129 -10.91 -7.48 0.08
C GLY A 129 -9.45 -7.07 0.21
N TYR A 130 -9.22 -5.78 0.39
CA TYR A 130 -7.89 -5.20 0.49
C TYR A 130 -7.89 -4.17 1.62
N LEU A 131 -6.88 -4.26 2.48
CA LEU A 131 -6.77 -3.51 3.73
C LEU A 131 -5.33 -3.10 3.97
N SER A 132 -5.15 -2.03 4.74
CA SER A 132 -3.88 -1.77 5.43
C SER A 132 -3.52 -2.95 6.34
N PRO A 133 -2.22 -3.33 6.45
CA PRO A 133 -1.78 -4.40 7.35
C PRO A 133 -2.18 -4.14 8.81
N ALA A 134 -2.31 -2.87 9.23
CA ALA A 134 -2.79 -2.48 10.54
C ALA A 134 -4.20 -3.01 10.89
N TYR A 135 -5.01 -3.35 9.88
CA TYR A 135 -6.38 -3.85 10.03
C TYR A 135 -6.49 -5.36 9.77
N ALA A 136 -5.40 -6.08 9.52
CA ALA A 136 -5.44 -7.48 9.13
C ALA A 136 -5.28 -8.41 10.34
N ASN A 137 -4.05 -8.50 10.87
CA ASN A 137 -3.70 -9.40 11.96
C ASN A 137 -2.39 -8.98 12.66
N THR A 138 -2.07 -9.62 13.78
CA THR A 138 -0.89 -9.32 14.61
C THR A 138 0.43 -9.79 14.02
N PHE A 139 0.42 -10.70 13.03
CA PHE A 139 1.65 -11.08 12.31
C PHE A 139 2.15 -9.92 11.45
N LEU A 140 1.23 -9.18 10.81
CA LEU A 140 1.56 -8.04 9.97
C LEU A 140 1.70 -6.74 10.76
N ALA A 141 0.94 -6.57 11.85
CA ALA A 141 0.92 -5.33 12.64
C ALA A 141 0.79 -5.61 14.14
N ALA A 142 1.88 -6.09 14.76
CA ALA A 142 1.92 -6.50 16.16
C ALA A 142 1.65 -5.38 17.19
N SER A 143 1.65 -4.11 16.78
CA SER A 143 1.38 -2.95 17.63
C SER A 143 0.08 -2.21 17.27
N SER A 144 -0.66 -2.66 16.25
CA SER A 144 -1.92 -2.01 15.88
C SER A 144 -3.00 -2.31 16.92
N SER A 145 -3.63 -1.27 17.46
CA SER A 145 -4.72 -1.40 18.43
C SER A 145 -5.93 -2.15 17.87
N VAL A 146 -6.14 -2.15 16.54
CA VAL A 146 -7.28 -2.81 15.88
C VAL A 146 -7.19 -4.34 15.96
N VAL A 147 -5.98 -4.89 16.00
CA VAL A 147 -5.72 -6.34 15.92
C VAL A 147 -5.11 -6.90 17.20
N THR A 148 -4.64 -6.04 18.10
CA THR A 148 -4.09 -6.40 19.42
C THR A 148 -5.09 -6.27 20.56
N GLU A 149 -6.25 -5.65 20.34
CA GLU A 149 -7.34 -5.64 21.32
C GLU A 149 -7.73 -7.08 21.70
N SER A 150 -8.07 -7.29 22.97
CA SER A 150 -8.44 -8.61 23.48
C SER A 150 -9.64 -9.18 22.71
N GLY A 151 -9.50 -10.40 22.19
CA GLY A 151 -10.54 -11.05 21.38
C GLY A 151 -10.63 -10.58 19.93
N ALA A 152 -9.73 -9.69 19.48
CA ALA A 152 -9.70 -9.27 18.08
C ALA A 152 -9.43 -10.47 17.13
N ALA A 153 -10.33 -10.66 16.17
CA ALA A 153 -10.20 -11.70 15.15
C ALA A 153 -8.94 -11.48 14.30
N GLN A 154 -8.26 -12.55 13.87
CA GLN A 154 -7.08 -12.45 13.02
C GLN A 154 -7.49 -12.77 11.59
N LEU A 155 -7.55 -11.77 10.70
CA LEU A 155 -7.93 -12.01 9.31
C LEU A 155 -6.83 -12.81 8.61
N PRO A 156 -7.18 -13.91 7.92
CA PRO A 156 -6.27 -14.58 7.00
C PRO A 156 -5.91 -13.65 5.86
N VAL A 157 -4.63 -13.65 5.47
CA VAL A 157 -4.13 -12.82 4.36
C VAL A 157 -3.47 -13.70 3.31
N ALA A 158 -3.69 -13.41 2.03
CA ALA A 158 -3.00 -14.12 0.96
C ALA A 158 -1.56 -13.59 0.78
N SER A 159 -0.63 -14.49 0.48
CA SER A 159 0.65 -14.11 -0.11
C SER A 159 0.46 -13.81 -1.59
N LEU A 160 1.35 -13.01 -2.18
CA LEU A 160 1.35 -12.78 -3.62
C LEU A 160 2.60 -13.35 -4.28
N LEU A 161 2.43 -13.93 -5.46
CA LEU A 161 3.54 -14.25 -6.35
C LEU A 161 3.96 -12.96 -7.06
N ASN A 162 5.22 -12.55 -6.89
CA ASN A 162 5.80 -11.51 -7.74
C ASN A 162 6.18 -12.13 -9.09
N SER A 163 5.54 -11.67 -10.17
CA SER A 163 5.72 -12.21 -11.51
C SER A 163 7.10 -11.92 -12.11
N ILE A 164 7.84 -10.93 -11.58
CA ILE A 164 9.16 -10.52 -12.07
C ILE A 164 10.26 -11.42 -11.52
N ASP A 165 10.25 -11.73 -10.22
CA ASP A 165 11.30 -12.55 -9.58
C ASP A 165 10.85 -13.99 -9.25
N GLY A 166 9.57 -14.31 -9.47
CA GLY A 166 9.01 -15.65 -9.29
C GLY A 166 8.86 -16.08 -7.82
N LYS A 167 8.86 -15.16 -6.85
CA LYS A 167 8.80 -15.49 -5.41
C LYS A 167 7.48 -15.13 -4.77
N TYR A 168 7.11 -15.91 -3.75
CA TYR A 168 5.97 -15.63 -2.89
C TYR A 168 6.35 -14.67 -1.77
N TYR A 169 5.55 -13.62 -1.61
CA TYR A 169 5.76 -12.60 -0.60
C TYR A 169 4.56 -12.45 0.32
N ALA A 170 4.83 -12.38 1.62
CA ALA A 170 3.89 -11.88 2.61
C ALA A 170 3.88 -10.34 2.59
N PRO A 171 2.75 -9.67 2.88
CA PRO A 171 2.65 -8.20 2.96
C PRO A 171 3.30 -7.61 4.22
N THR A 172 4.54 -8.02 4.54
CA THR A 172 5.28 -7.49 5.68
C THR A 172 5.96 -6.17 5.32
N HIS A 173 6.21 -5.33 6.33
CA HIS A 173 6.94 -4.08 6.13
C HIS A 173 8.33 -4.31 5.49
N ALA A 174 9.00 -5.43 5.82
CA ALA A 174 10.29 -5.77 5.26
C ALA A 174 10.21 -6.06 3.76
N ASN A 175 9.20 -6.82 3.31
CA ASN A 175 8.98 -7.10 1.90
C ASN A 175 8.53 -5.86 1.11
N ALA A 176 7.83 -4.92 1.76
CA ALA A 176 7.52 -3.62 1.18
C ALA A 176 8.77 -2.73 1.03
N THR A 177 9.69 -2.76 2.00
CA THR A 177 11.00 -2.08 1.88
C THR A 177 11.84 -2.67 0.74
N VAL A 178 11.82 -3.99 0.55
CA VAL A 178 12.47 -4.64 -0.62
C VAL A 178 11.83 -4.17 -1.93
N ALA A 179 10.50 -4.10 -2.00
CA ALA A 179 9.79 -3.60 -3.18
C ALA A 179 10.14 -2.16 -3.55
N PHE A 180 10.45 -1.33 -2.55
CA PHE A 180 10.94 0.02 -2.78
C PHE A 180 12.42 0.05 -3.24
N GLY A 181 13.18 -1.00 -2.99
CA GLY A 181 14.66 -1.04 -2.83
C GLY A 181 15.56 -0.65 -4.01
N THR A 182 15.01 -0.22 -5.15
CA THR A 182 15.78 0.34 -6.29
C THR A 182 15.39 1.78 -6.64
N ALA A 183 14.43 2.38 -5.93
CA ALA A 183 14.04 3.75 -6.16
C ALA A 183 15.18 4.71 -5.82
N ALA A 184 15.45 5.65 -6.72
CA ALA A 184 16.39 6.74 -6.52
C ALA A 184 15.68 7.94 -5.92
N ALA A 185 16.26 8.53 -4.88
CA ALA A 185 15.81 9.82 -4.36
C ALA A 185 16.26 10.95 -5.31
N PRO A 186 15.56 12.09 -5.35
CA PRO A 186 16.02 13.27 -6.08
C PRO A 186 17.44 13.67 -5.64
N ASP A 187 18.34 13.82 -6.62
CA ASP A 187 19.77 14.05 -6.42
C ASP A 187 20.26 15.41 -6.95
N ASN A 188 19.37 16.19 -7.56
CA ASN A 188 19.66 17.50 -8.12
C ASN A 188 18.51 18.48 -7.88
N LYS A 189 18.77 19.79 -8.04
CA LYS A 189 17.78 20.83 -7.77
C LYS A 189 16.52 20.71 -8.65
N VAL A 190 16.67 20.32 -9.92
CA VAL A 190 15.54 20.22 -10.85
C VAL A 190 14.57 19.11 -10.42
N THR A 191 15.09 17.94 -10.06
CA THR A 191 14.26 16.86 -9.55
C THR A 191 13.74 17.16 -8.14
N ALA A 192 14.56 17.72 -7.26
CA ALA A 192 14.18 18.02 -5.89
C ALA A 192 13.08 19.09 -5.76
N THR A 193 13.01 20.05 -6.68
CA THR A 193 11.97 21.09 -6.72
C THR A 193 10.61 20.58 -7.21
N ASN A 194 10.54 19.39 -7.81
CA ASN A 194 9.30 18.78 -8.25
C ASN A 194 8.77 17.83 -7.14
N PRO A 195 7.66 18.14 -6.45
CA PRO A 195 7.11 17.27 -5.42
C PRO A 195 6.82 15.85 -5.90
N ALA A 196 6.44 15.66 -7.17
CA ALA A 196 6.16 14.35 -7.73
C ALA A 196 7.41 13.46 -7.84
N ALA A 197 8.61 14.04 -7.95
CA ALA A 197 9.86 13.27 -8.01
C ALA A 197 10.22 12.59 -6.67
N TRP A 198 9.58 13.01 -5.57
CA TRP A 198 9.73 12.39 -4.25
C TRP A 198 8.83 11.18 -4.02
N VAL A 199 7.96 10.85 -4.98
CA VAL A 199 7.02 9.72 -4.89
C VAL A 199 7.32 8.73 -6.01
N PRO A 200 8.19 7.73 -5.78
CA PRO A 200 8.50 6.72 -6.78
C PRO A 200 7.25 5.92 -7.19
N ASN A 201 7.15 5.61 -8.49
CA ASN A 201 6.16 4.67 -8.97
C ASN A 201 6.64 3.24 -8.71
N ILE A 202 5.98 2.54 -7.78
CA ILE A 202 6.29 1.16 -7.38
C ILE A 202 5.09 0.22 -7.63
N GLY A 203 4.31 0.48 -8.69
CA GLY A 203 3.13 -0.32 -9.03
C GLY A 203 3.42 -1.75 -9.49
N ASN A 204 4.64 -2.06 -9.92
CA ASN A 204 5.08 -3.43 -10.24
C ASN A 204 6.58 -3.58 -9.92
N PRO A 205 6.93 -3.77 -8.63
CA PRO A 205 8.32 -3.75 -8.19
C PRO A 205 9.07 -5.02 -8.65
N PRO A 206 10.34 -4.92 -9.05
CA PRO A 206 11.10 -6.04 -9.59
C PRO A 206 11.43 -7.14 -8.57
N ALA A 207 11.23 -6.88 -7.28
CA ALA A 207 11.37 -7.83 -6.18
C ALA A 207 10.48 -7.38 -5.01
N GLY A 208 10.27 -8.24 -4.02
CA GLY A 208 9.47 -7.89 -2.83
C GLY A 208 7.96 -7.98 -3.07
N TYR A 209 7.17 -7.51 -2.10
CA TYR A 209 5.72 -7.64 -2.14
C TYR A 209 5.11 -6.77 -3.28
N PRO A 210 4.39 -7.36 -4.26
CA PRO A 210 3.93 -6.63 -5.46
C PRO A 210 3.00 -5.45 -5.19
N LEU A 211 2.13 -5.56 -4.19
CA LEU A 211 1.22 -4.50 -3.74
C LEU A 211 1.92 -3.61 -2.70
N SER A 212 2.91 -2.84 -3.14
CA SER A 212 3.65 -1.89 -2.29
C SER A 212 3.52 -0.45 -2.81
N PHE A 213 3.50 0.51 -1.89
CA PHE A 213 3.34 1.93 -2.17
C PHE A 213 3.87 2.75 -1.00
N THR A 214 4.07 4.05 -1.22
CA THR A 214 4.39 5.00 -0.13
C THR A 214 3.15 5.77 0.29
N SER A 215 3.09 6.14 1.56
CA SER A 215 2.27 7.24 2.05
C SER A 215 3.10 8.52 2.11
N GLN A 216 2.46 9.69 2.03
CA GLN A 216 3.10 10.97 1.77
C GLN A 216 2.79 11.92 2.92
N ILE A 217 3.82 12.64 3.34
CA ILE A 217 3.69 13.79 4.23
C ILE A 217 3.82 15.03 3.35
N ILE A 218 2.73 15.80 3.24
CA ILE A 218 2.70 17.05 2.48
C ILE A 218 2.77 18.20 3.48
N VAL A 219 3.80 19.03 3.36
CA VAL A 219 4.05 20.18 4.24
C VAL A 219 4.33 21.43 3.41
N SER A 220 4.14 22.60 4.01
CA SER A 220 4.62 23.86 3.45
C SER A 220 6.11 24.06 3.73
N GLN A 221 6.82 24.69 2.79
CA GLN A 221 8.17 25.19 3.02
C GLN A 221 8.18 26.42 3.95
N CYS A 222 7.16 27.29 3.85
CA CYS A 222 7.10 28.55 4.56
C CYS A 222 5.88 28.59 5.48
N TYR A 223 6.08 28.99 6.74
CA TYR A 223 5.01 29.23 7.71
C TYR A 223 5.20 30.63 8.29
N SER A 224 4.10 31.35 8.55
CA SER A 224 4.15 32.68 9.16
C SER A 224 4.60 32.65 10.63
N ASN A 225 4.25 31.57 11.34
CA ASN A 225 4.58 31.38 12.74
C ASN A 225 5.92 30.63 12.89
N PRO A 226 6.96 31.23 13.49
CA PRO A 226 8.26 30.58 13.69
C PRO A 226 8.18 29.34 14.58
N THR A 227 7.23 29.25 15.51
CA THR A 227 7.01 28.05 16.32
C THR A 227 6.53 26.87 15.46
N VAL A 228 5.73 27.13 14.43
CA VAL A 228 5.27 26.08 13.50
C VAL A 228 6.43 25.60 12.62
N ILE A 229 7.31 26.50 12.17
CA ILE A 229 8.54 26.13 11.45
C ILE A 229 9.36 25.14 12.27
N LEU A 230 9.62 25.46 13.54
CA LEU A 230 10.39 24.60 14.44
C LEU A 230 9.68 23.25 14.65
N ALA A 231 8.38 23.26 14.96
CA ALA A 231 7.62 22.03 15.18
C ALA A 231 7.62 21.10 13.96
N MET A 232 7.51 21.64 12.74
CA MET A 232 7.56 20.81 11.52
C MET A 232 8.95 20.23 11.27
N ARG A 233 10.00 21.01 11.51
CA ARG A 233 11.39 20.52 11.37
C ARG A 233 11.68 19.42 12.39
N ASP A 234 11.24 19.60 13.64
CA ASP A 234 11.40 18.60 14.70
C ASP A 234 10.62 17.32 14.39
N PHE A 235 9.35 17.45 13.98
CA PHE A 235 8.53 16.32 13.58
C PHE A 235 9.19 15.49 12.47
N LEU A 236 9.61 16.14 11.38
CA LEU A 236 10.23 15.44 10.26
C LEU A 236 11.60 14.87 10.64
N SER A 237 12.40 15.60 11.43
CA SER A 237 13.68 15.10 11.92
C SER A 237 13.49 13.82 12.74
N ILE A 238 12.54 13.81 13.69
CA ILE A 238 12.19 12.62 14.47
C ILE A 238 11.68 11.51 13.54
N HIS A 239 10.76 11.82 12.63
CA HIS A 239 10.16 10.83 11.73
C HIS A 239 11.20 10.10 10.87
N TYR A 240 12.21 10.80 10.36
CA TYR A 240 13.20 10.23 9.44
C TYR A 240 14.47 9.71 10.10
N THR A 241 14.75 10.05 11.37
CA THR A 241 16.03 9.70 12.02
C THR A 241 15.89 8.93 13.33
N ASN A 242 14.73 8.94 13.97
CA ASN A 242 14.54 8.32 15.27
C ASN A 242 14.17 6.83 15.16
N VAL A 243 14.98 5.97 15.77
CA VAL A 243 14.79 4.50 15.74
C VAL A 243 13.50 4.05 16.44
N ASN A 244 13.09 4.70 17.52
CA ASN A 244 11.86 4.34 18.23
C ASN A 244 10.63 4.66 17.37
N PHE A 245 10.67 5.76 16.62
CA PHE A 245 9.61 6.11 15.68
C PHE A 245 9.56 5.13 14.51
N ALA A 246 10.71 4.72 13.98
CA ALA A 246 10.78 3.65 12.98
C ALA A 246 10.18 2.33 13.51
N SER A 247 10.47 1.94 14.76
CA SER A 247 9.87 0.76 15.38
C SER A 247 8.36 0.87 15.55
N LEU A 248 7.82 2.05 15.88
CA LEU A 248 6.36 2.27 15.95
C LEU A 248 5.68 2.12 14.58
N ILE A 249 6.30 2.64 13.52
CA ILE A 249 5.82 2.51 12.13
C ILE A 249 5.79 1.03 11.72
N GLN A 250 6.92 0.32 11.95
CA GLN A 250 7.06 -1.09 11.62
C GLN A 250 6.14 -2.00 12.42
N GLY A 251 5.97 -1.73 13.72
CA GLY A 251 5.03 -2.44 14.59
C GLY A 251 3.57 -2.30 14.15
N ASN A 252 3.22 -1.21 13.46
CA ASN A 252 1.90 -1.02 12.86
C ASN A 252 1.80 -1.56 11.42
N GLY A 253 2.82 -2.30 10.95
CA GLY A 253 2.83 -2.98 9.66
C GLY A 253 3.30 -2.13 8.48
N PHE A 254 3.89 -0.96 8.73
CA PHE A 254 4.37 -0.06 7.68
C PHE A 254 5.90 -0.08 7.56
N GLY A 255 6.41 0.00 6.34
CA GLY A 255 7.84 0.17 6.09
C GLY A 255 8.29 1.62 6.30
N THR A 256 9.53 1.81 6.75
CA THR A 256 10.20 3.10 6.62
C THR A 256 10.80 3.22 5.21
N ILE A 257 10.87 4.45 4.69
CA ILE A 257 11.63 4.73 3.47
C ILE A 257 13.12 4.35 3.65
N PRO A 258 13.86 3.98 2.58
CA PRO A 258 15.26 3.62 2.71
C PRO A 258 16.17 4.81 3.02
N SER A 259 17.39 4.51 3.48
CA SER A 259 18.34 5.50 3.98
C SER A 259 18.75 6.56 2.94
N ASN A 260 18.75 6.23 1.64
CA ASN A 260 19.02 7.19 0.57
C ASN A 260 17.94 8.28 0.51
N PHE A 261 16.66 7.92 0.65
CA PHE A 261 15.57 8.89 0.76
C PHE A 261 15.60 9.66 2.08
N GLN A 262 15.89 9.00 3.21
CA GLN A 262 16.00 9.69 4.51
C GLN A 262 17.09 10.77 4.47
N SER A 263 18.23 10.44 3.87
CA SER A 263 19.36 11.36 3.68
C SER A 263 18.99 12.50 2.73
N ALA A 264 18.40 12.19 1.57
CA ALA A 264 18.00 13.20 0.59
C ALA A 264 16.95 14.18 1.14
N ILE A 265 15.94 13.68 1.86
CA ILE A 265 14.92 14.48 2.53
C ILE A 265 15.57 15.38 3.59
N SER A 266 16.42 14.82 4.46
CA SER A 266 17.09 15.58 5.51
C SER A 266 17.97 16.68 4.93
N ASN A 267 18.74 16.37 3.88
CA ASN A 267 19.61 17.35 3.22
C ASN A 267 18.86 18.45 2.49
N THR A 268 17.68 18.14 1.93
CA THR A 268 16.90 19.07 1.12
C THR A 268 15.97 19.94 1.95
N PHE A 269 15.18 19.31 2.83
CA PHE A 269 14.06 19.98 3.49
C PHE A 269 14.36 20.39 4.94
N LEU A 270 15.43 19.85 5.55
CA LEU A 270 15.80 20.17 6.92
C LEU A 270 17.11 20.96 7.00
N SER A 271 18.21 20.48 6.44
CA SER A 271 19.53 21.10 6.66
C SER A 271 19.99 22.06 5.55
N ASN A 272 19.40 21.99 4.35
CA ASN A 272 19.84 22.71 3.15
C ASN A 272 21.33 22.50 2.79
N VAL A 273 21.92 21.37 3.17
CA VAL A 273 23.33 21.07 2.88
C VAL A 273 23.60 21.01 1.37
N ASN A 274 22.57 20.72 0.57
CA ASN A 274 22.65 20.74 -0.89
C ASN A 274 22.57 22.13 -1.53
N GLY A 275 22.24 23.18 -0.76
CA GLY A 275 22.14 24.55 -1.25
C GLY A 275 20.95 24.82 -2.18
N TYR A 276 19.91 23.97 -2.15
CA TYR A 276 18.75 24.14 -3.04
C TYR A 276 17.77 25.22 -2.56
N ASN A 277 17.89 25.66 -1.31
CA ASN A 277 16.97 26.57 -0.61
C ASN A 277 15.54 26.01 -0.58
N LEU A 278 15.41 24.70 -0.38
CA LEU A 278 14.14 23.99 -0.23
C LEU A 278 13.82 23.66 1.23
N ASP A 279 14.71 24.01 2.15
CA ASP A 279 14.51 23.78 3.56
C ASP A 279 13.33 24.57 4.12
N ILE A 280 12.64 23.94 5.07
CA ILE A 280 11.50 24.54 5.76
C ILE A 280 12.00 25.72 6.58
N GLY A 281 11.42 26.89 6.32
CA GLY A 281 11.78 28.15 6.97
C GLY A 281 13.01 28.84 6.37
N ASN A 282 13.45 28.50 5.16
CA ASN A 282 14.58 29.16 4.51
C ASN A 282 14.39 30.69 4.48
N ALA A 283 15.28 31.44 5.14
CA ALA A 283 15.10 32.88 5.34
C ALA A 283 15.08 33.70 4.04
N SER A 284 15.81 33.26 3.01
CA SER A 284 15.87 33.95 1.72
C SER A 284 14.59 33.71 0.91
N VAL A 285 14.07 32.49 0.93
CA VAL A 285 12.87 32.09 0.17
C VAL A 285 11.58 32.47 0.88
N CYS A 286 11.53 32.31 2.20
CA CYS A 286 10.34 32.58 3.02
C CYS A 286 10.29 34.03 3.55
N SER A 287 11.05 34.96 2.96
CA SER A 287 10.96 36.39 3.30
C SER A 287 9.73 37.03 2.63
N GLY A 288 8.78 37.57 3.42
CA GLY A 288 7.62 38.32 2.93
C GLY A 288 6.26 37.57 3.01
N GLN A 289 5.36 37.82 2.05
CA GLN A 289 3.98 37.28 2.02
C GLN A 289 3.86 35.83 1.52
N VAL A 290 4.98 35.19 1.15
CA VAL A 290 4.99 33.76 0.78
C VAL A 290 4.91 32.93 2.06
N THR A 291 3.72 32.86 2.61
CA THR A 291 3.39 32.02 3.76
C THR A 291 2.44 30.95 3.27
N GLY A 292 2.83 29.67 3.43
CA GLY A 292 1.85 28.60 3.37
C GLY A 292 0.87 28.78 4.52
N ARG A 293 -0.40 28.50 4.23
CA ARG A 293 -1.49 28.59 5.21
C ARG A 293 -1.16 27.87 6.51
#